data_AF-A0A165HYB1-F1
#
_entry.id   AF-A0A165HYB1-F1
#
_cell.length_a   1.000
_cell.length_b   1.000
_cell.length_c   1.000
_cell.angle_alpha   90.00
_cell.angle_beta   90.00
_cell.angle_gamma   90.00
#
_symmetry.space_group_name_H-M   'P 1'
#
loop_
_entity.id
_entity.type
_entity.pdbx_description
1 polymer ?
#
loop_
_entity_poly.entity_id
_entity_poly.type
_entity_poly.pdbx_seq_one_letter_code
_entity_poly.pdbx_strand_id
1 'polypeptide(L)'
;MFYAWLKFTILRYRYGQARDESSRLFGISLYQTKHVELRPEGRRPFQAQTLFANSSIRYPHTPYLSQVPCSWGAVFFPEHWREFHAYLSLRLSDRGRALPPDIVPDIRSNKWSHSWKRYFIEMTYLRGYVMLYPNYDHFVSLSTNHLELGAHAHEIPERILAKKKAQFQVPLMGVDPSDYGVNLLDLPQGTLPAWQDLPIVDLWGNLASLELLKWRGAYRHEEVTDCAKLLPLGEPSTYDAAELLCFYDEDHEEEEDDELGEEESPDLA
;
A
#
# COMPACT_ATOMS: atom_id res chain seq x y z
N MET A 1 -11.26 -20.94 3.21
CA MET A 1 -11.84 -19.58 3.12
C MET A 1 -10.87 -18.55 2.56
N PHE A 2 -9.69 -18.32 3.14
CA PHE A 2 -8.73 -17.32 2.64
C PHE A 2 -8.35 -17.48 1.15
N TYR A 3 -8.13 -18.73 0.69
CA TYR A 3 -7.78 -19.00 -0.71
C TYR A 3 -8.88 -18.58 -1.69
N ALA A 4 -10.15 -18.80 -1.33
CA ALA A 4 -11.28 -18.44 -2.17
C ALA A 4 -11.41 -16.91 -2.32
N TRP A 5 -11.27 -16.17 -1.21
CA TRP A 5 -11.19 -14.71 -1.24
C TRP A 5 -10.10 -14.20 -2.19
N LEU A 6 -8.87 -14.70 -2.03
CA LEU A 6 -7.74 -14.31 -2.88
C LEU A 6 -8.02 -14.64 -4.34
N LYS A 7 -8.49 -15.86 -4.63
CA LYS A 7 -8.80 -16.30 -5.99
C LYS A 7 -9.84 -15.40 -6.64
N PHE A 8 -10.97 -15.14 -5.98
CA PHE A 8 -12.04 -14.33 -6.55
C PHE A 8 -11.65 -12.86 -6.72
N THR A 9 -10.94 -12.27 -5.75
CA THR A 9 -10.49 -10.87 -5.84
C THR A 9 -9.43 -10.68 -6.93
N ILE A 10 -8.47 -11.61 -7.06
CA ILE A 10 -7.49 -11.60 -8.15
C ILE A 10 -8.18 -11.74 -9.51
N LEU A 11 -9.10 -12.70 -9.66
CA LEU A 11 -9.84 -12.87 -10.92
C LEU A 11 -10.69 -11.65 -11.27
N ARG A 12 -11.33 -11.01 -10.28
CA ARG A 12 -12.21 -9.86 -10.49
C ARG A 12 -11.45 -8.59 -10.89
N TYR A 13 -10.38 -8.27 -10.16
CA TYR A 13 -9.71 -6.97 -10.27
C TYR A 13 -8.48 -7.05 -11.17
N ARG A 14 -7.61 -8.05 -11.02
CA ARG A 14 -6.38 -8.16 -11.83
C ARG A 14 -6.60 -8.74 -13.24
N TYR A 15 -7.45 -9.75 -13.36
CA TYR A 15 -7.67 -10.47 -14.62
C TYR A 15 -9.06 -10.23 -15.23
N GLY A 16 -9.88 -9.40 -14.59
CA GLY A 16 -11.22 -9.08 -15.05
C GLY A 16 -11.28 -7.79 -15.88
N GLN A 17 -12.49 -7.30 -16.10
CA GLN A 17 -12.74 -6.06 -16.87
C GLN A 17 -12.08 -4.82 -16.25
N ALA A 18 -11.82 -4.82 -14.94
CA ALA A 18 -11.22 -3.70 -14.22
C ALA A 18 -9.68 -3.72 -14.21
N ARG A 19 -9.04 -4.52 -15.08
CA ARG A 19 -7.57 -4.67 -15.10
C ARG A 19 -6.85 -3.33 -15.26
N ASP A 20 -7.30 -2.50 -16.19
CA ASP A 20 -6.64 -1.23 -16.49
C ASP A 20 -6.84 -0.22 -15.34
N GLU A 21 -8.07 -0.17 -14.81
CA GLU A 21 -8.44 0.70 -13.68
C GLU A 21 -7.74 0.30 -12.37
N SER A 22 -7.43 -0.98 -12.19
CA SER A 22 -6.82 -1.54 -10.98
C SER A 22 -5.30 -1.71 -11.07
N SER A 23 -4.64 -1.09 -12.04
CA SER A 23 -3.17 -1.07 -12.15
C SER A 23 -2.46 -0.60 -10.87
N ARG A 24 -3.11 0.28 -10.09
CA ARG A 24 -2.60 0.79 -8.81
C ARG A 24 -2.92 -0.10 -7.60
N LEU A 25 -3.58 -1.23 -7.80
CA LEU A 25 -3.80 -2.23 -6.78
C LEU A 25 -2.48 -2.99 -6.52
N PHE A 26 -1.85 -2.77 -5.36
CA PHE A 26 -0.57 -3.40 -5.02
C PHE A 26 -0.70 -4.73 -4.26
N GLY A 27 -1.91 -5.06 -3.81
CA GLY A 27 -2.15 -6.30 -3.08
C GLY A 27 -3.56 -6.45 -2.52
N ILE A 28 -3.76 -7.57 -1.84
CA ILE A 28 -5.02 -7.95 -1.19
C ILE A 28 -4.73 -8.37 0.25
N SER A 29 -5.37 -7.70 1.21
CA SER A 29 -5.32 -8.06 2.62
C SER A 29 -6.19 -9.28 2.90
N LEU A 30 -5.74 -10.10 3.86
CA LEU A 30 -6.52 -11.16 4.51
C LEU A 30 -7.05 -10.72 5.89
N TYR A 31 -6.62 -9.55 6.35
CA TYR A 31 -6.87 -9.01 7.68
C TYR A 31 -7.69 -7.72 7.61
N GLN A 32 -8.60 -7.52 8.57
CA GLN A 32 -9.29 -6.26 8.77
C GLN A 32 -8.62 -5.39 9.83
N THR A 33 -8.32 -4.14 9.50
CA THR A 33 -7.70 -3.24 10.49
C THR A 33 -8.71 -2.71 11.51
N LYS A 34 -8.35 -2.78 12.79
CA LYS A 34 -9.09 -2.17 13.92
C LYS A 34 -8.60 -0.77 14.28
N HIS A 35 -7.53 -0.31 13.62
CA HIS A 35 -6.84 0.93 13.97
C HIS A 35 -6.31 1.66 12.74
N VAL A 36 -6.37 2.98 12.76
CA VAL A 36 -5.50 3.82 11.92
C VAL A 36 -4.19 3.99 12.66
N GLU A 37 -3.09 3.54 12.07
CA GLU A 37 -1.80 3.50 12.76
C GLU A 37 -0.85 4.65 12.39
N LEU A 38 -1.15 5.37 11.32
CA LEU A 38 -0.23 6.33 10.68
C LEU A 38 -0.46 7.79 11.08
N ARG A 39 -1.50 8.09 11.85
CA ARG A 39 -1.73 9.45 12.37
C ARG A 39 -0.60 9.89 13.31
N PRO A 40 -0.14 11.16 13.25
CA PRO A 40 0.91 11.69 14.11
C PRO A 40 0.63 11.50 15.61
N GLU A 41 -0.63 11.60 16.02
CA GLU A 41 -1.05 11.46 17.43
C GLU A 41 -1.01 10.02 17.94
N GLY A 42 -0.66 9.05 17.08
CA GLY A 42 -0.58 7.64 17.42
C GLY A 42 -1.76 6.82 16.87
N ARG A 43 -1.84 5.56 17.32
CA ARG A 43 -2.89 4.65 16.87
C ARG A 43 -4.25 5.11 17.38
N ARG A 44 -5.23 5.20 16.49
CA ARG A 44 -6.63 5.49 16.83
C ARG A 44 -7.51 4.31 16.44
N PRO A 45 -8.55 3.96 17.22
CA PRO A 45 -9.55 2.99 16.81
C PRO A 45 -10.14 3.37 15.45
N PHE A 46 -10.38 2.37 14.61
CA PHE A 46 -10.91 2.56 13.28
C PHE A 46 -11.83 1.41 12.91
N GLN A 47 -12.93 1.77 12.25
CA GLN A 47 -13.89 0.83 11.70
C GLN A 47 -14.39 1.43 10.38
N ALA A 48 -14.04 0.80 9.26
CA ALA A 48 -14.41 1.26 7.93
C ALA A 48 -15.93 1.36 7.78
N GLN A 49 -16.69 0.40 8.32
CA GLN A 49 -18.15 0.42 8.31
C GLN A 49 -18.75 1.70 8.91
N THR A 50 -18.21 2.17 10.05
CA THR A 50 -18.67 3.42 10.68
C THR A 50 -18.35 4.63 9.81
N LEU A 51 -17.15 4.68 9.22
CA LEU A 51 -16.76 5.73 8.28
C LEU A 51 -17.71 5.75 7.06
N PHE A 52 -18.03 4.58 6.52
CA PHE A 52 -18.85 4.43 5.32
C PHE A 52 -20.32 4.76 5.59
N ALA A 53 -20.88 4.31 6.71
CA ALA A 53 -22.23 4.67 7.14
C ALA A 53 -22.38 6.19 7.32
N ASN A 54 -21.44 6.83 8.01
CA ASN A 54 -21.44 8.29 8.23
C ASN A 54 -21.29 9.09 6.93
N SER A 55 -20.70 8.49 5.90
CA SER A 55 -20.48 9.11 4.59
C SER A 55 -21.52 8.70 3.55
N SER A 56 -22.63 8.08 3.97
CA SER A 56 -23.74 7.65 3.10
C SER A 56 -23.33 6.68 1.98
N ILE A 57 -22.27 5.90 2.18
CA ILE A 57 -21.95 4.79 1.28
C ILE A 57 -23.02 3.71 1.45
N ARG A 58 -23.64 3.33 0.33
CA ARG A 58 -24.82 2.44 0.29
C ARG A 58 -24.64 1.14 1.07
N TYR A 59 -23.45 0.55 1.03
CA TYR A 59 -23.13 -0.71 1.68
C TYR A 59 -21.94 -0.56 2.63
N PRO A 60 -22.15 -0.24 3.92
CA PRO A 60 -21.05 0.02 4.86
C PRO A 60 -20.10 -1.16 5.10
N HIS A 61 -20.53 -2.41 4.89
CA HIS A 61 -19.71 -3.62 4.98
C HIS A 61 -19.02 -3.99 3.64
N THR A 62 -19.10 -3.13 2.62
CA THR A 62 -18.40 -3.36 1.35
C THR A 62 -16.88 -3.43 1.56
N PRO A 63 -16.15 -4.32 0.85
CA PRO A 63 -14.71 -4.22 0.74
C PRO A 63 -14.28 -2.83 0.28
N TYR A 64 -13.05 -2.44 0.61
CA TYR A 64 -12.54 -1.10 0.32
C TYR A 64 -11.06 -1.14 -0.04
N LEU A 65 -10.59 -0.04 -0.61
CA LEU A 65 -9.20 0.18 -0.98
C LEU A 65 -8.54 1.07 0.08
N SER A 66 -7.29 0.77 0.43
CA SER A 66 -6.52 1.56 1.39
C SER A 66 -5.08 1.71 0.94
N GLN A 67 -4.50 2.90 1.13
CA GLN A 67 -3.05 3.10 0.94
C GLN A 67 -2.21 2.41 2.01
N VAL A 68 -2.80 1.99 3.13
CA VAL A 68 -2.03 1.37 4.22
C VAL A 68 -1.71 -0.08 3.85
N PRO A 69 -0.43 -0.48 3.74
CA PRO A 69 -0.08 -1.88 3.50
C PRO A 69 -0.38 -2.75 4.73
N CYS A 70 -0.99 -3.91 4.50
CA CYS A 70 -1.27 -4.88 5.55
C CYS A 70 0.01 -5.64 5.95
N SER A 71 0.26 -5.77 7.26
CA SER A 71 1.37 -6.53 7.83
C SER A 71 0.94 -7.80 8.60
N TRP A 72 -0.34 -8.16 8.54
CA TRP A 72 -0.94 -9.24 9.35
C TRP A 72 -1.54 -10.38 8.50
N GLY A 73 -1.08 -10.49 7.25
CA GLY A 73 -1.55 -11.45 6.25
C GLY A 73 -2.11 -10.74 5.03
N ALA A 74 -1.39 -10.85 3.92
CA ALA A 74 -1.76 -10.26 2.64
C ALA A 74 -1.01 -10.95 1.49
N VAL A 75 -1.54 -10.77 0.28
CA VAL A 75 -0.83 -11.03 -0.97
C VAL A 75 -0.36 -9.69 -1.51
N PHE A 76 0.93 -9.58 -1.80
CA PHE A 76 1.50 -8.46 -2.57
C PHE A 76 1.71 -8.92 -4.00
N PHE A 77 1.46 -8.02 -4.95
CA PHE A 77 1.66 -8.35 -6.35
C PHE A 77 3.10 -8.13 -6.81
N PRO A 78 3.58 -8.95 -7.77
CA PRO A 78 5.00 -9.04 -8.07
C PRO A 78 5.58 -7.75 -8.67
N GLU A 79 4.81 -7.00 -9.45
CA GLU A 79 5.28 -5.75 -10.09
C GLU A 79 5.56 -4.68 -9.03
N HIS A 80 4.60 -4.44 -8.14
CA HIS A 80 4.73 -3.51 -7.01
C HIS A 80 5.80 -3.94 -6.01
N TRP A 81 5.93 -5.25 -5.76
CA TRP A 81 6.95 -5.75 -4.84
C TRP A 81 8.36 -5.57 -5.43
N ARG A 82 8.55 -5.82 -6.74
CA ARG A 82 9.82 -5.59 -7.42
C ARG A 82 10.19 -4.11 -7.45
N GLU A 83 9.23 -3.24 -7.77
CA GLU A 83 9.40 -1.78 -7.68
C GLU A 83 9.83 -1.37 -6.27
N PHE A 84 9.18 -1.92 -5.23
CA PHE A 84 9.56 -1.64 -3.85
C PHE A 84 11.00 -2.03 -3.52
N HIS A 85 11.48 -3.17 -4.00
CA HIS A 85 12.89 -3.56 -3.80
C HIS A 85 13.84 -2.57 -4.45
N ALA A 86 13.56 -2.13 -5.68
CA ALA A 86 14.34 -1.11 -6.36
C ALA A 86 14.28 0.24 -5.60
N TYR A 87 13.07 0.68 -5.22
CA TYR A 87 12.85 1.91 -4.45
C TYR A 87 13.62 1.88 -3.14
N LEU A 88 13.58 0.78 -2.39
CA LEU A 88 14.28 0.64 -1.12
C LEU A 88 15.79 0.74 -1.31
N SER A 89 16.35 0.07 -2.31
CA SER A 89 17.79 0.14 -2.62
C SER A 89 18.22 1.57 -2.98
N LEU A 90 17.47 2.22 -3.87
CA LEU A 90 17.75 3.59 -4.29
C LEU A 90 17.59 4.58 -3.14
N ARG A 91 16.52 4.47 -2.35
CA ARG A 91 16.22 5.34 -1.20
C ARG A 91 17.27 5.24 -0.09
N LEU A 92 17.91 4.07 0.05
CA LEU A 92 18.98 3.81 1.01
C LEU A 92 20.39 4.11 0.47
N SER A 93 20.55 4.46 -0.81
CA SER A 93 21.82 4.92 -1.41
C SER A 93 22.21 6.31 -0.91
N ASP A 94 23.42 6.77 -1.20
CA ASP A 94 23.86 8.11 -0.79
C ASP A 94 23.04 9.21 -1.47
N ARG A 95 22.72 9.05 -2.76
CA ARG A 95 21.80 9.96 -3.48
C ARG A 95 20.41 9.95 -2.83
N GLY A 96 19.88 8.77 -2.50
CA GLY A 96 18.59 8.64 -1.83
C GLY A 96 18.56 9.29 -0.44
N ARG A 97 19.65 9.19 0.31
CA ARG A 97 19.80 9.84 1.64
C ARG A 97 19.91 11.36 1.57
N ALA A 98 20.30 11.92 0.42
CA ALA A 98 20.32 13.37 0.20
C ALA A 98 18.91 13.96 0.06
N LEU A 99 17.92 13.15 -0.36
CA LEU A 99 16.52 13.56 -0.38
C LEU A 99 15.99 13.82 1.04
N PRO A 100 14.94 14.66 1.19
CA PRO A 100 14.32 14.91 2.49
C PRO A 100 14.01 13.61 3.24
N PRO A 101 14.26 13.53 4.56
CA PRO A 101 13.97 12.33 5.33
C PRO A 101 12.48 12.00 5.30
N ASP A 102 11.62 13.01 5.23
CA ASP A 102 10.18 12.89 5.32
C ASP A 102 9.54 13.07 3.94
N ILE A 103 9.44 11.97 3.18
CA ILE A 103 8.79 11.96 1.87
C ILE A 103 7.28 12.16 2.02
N VAL A 104 6.64 11.49 2.98
CA VAL A 104 5.21 11.69 3.25
C VAL A 104 5.07 12.74 4.35
N PRO A 105 4.34 13.85 4.12
CA PRO A 105 4.16 14.90 5.13
C PRO A 105 3.33 14.39 6.30
N ASP A 106 3.62 14.86 7.52
CA ASP A 106 2.82 14.65 8.73
C ASP A 106 2.30 13.21 8.93
N ILE A 107 3.21 12.24 8.76
CA ILE A 107 2.89 10.82 8.96
C ILE A 107 3.76 10.21 10.05
N ARG A 108 3.15 9.35 10.86
CA ARG A 108 3.85 8.69 11.97
C ARG A 108 4.95 7.74 11.50
N SER A 109 4.84 7.17 10.30
CA SER A 109 5.82 6.23 9.75
C SER A 109 7.19 6.85 9.51
N ASN A 110 7.31 8.19 9.44
CA ASN A 110 8.61 8.88 9.34
C ASN A 110 9.50 8.55 10.55
N LYS A 111 8.89 8.24 11.71
CA LYS A 111 9.60 7.83 12.94
C LYS A 111 10.03 6.35 12.94
N TRP A 112 9.71 5.57 11.91
CA TRP A 112 10.00 4.13 11.84
C TRP A 112 11.29 3.87 11.04
N SER A 113 12.41 4.43 11.50
CA SER A 113 13.70 4.42 10.79
C SER A 113 14.20 3.03 10.35
N HIS A 114 13.86 1.99 11.11
CA HIS A 114 14.29 0.61 10.85
C HIS A 114 13.19 -0.30 10.25
N SER A 115 12.05 0.27 9.84
CA SER A 115 10.95 -0.51 9.29
C SER A 115 10.90 -0.39 7.77
N TRP A 116 10.97 -1.52 7.06
CA TRP A 116 10.71 -1.57 5.62
C TRP A 116 9.36 -0.95 5.24
N LYS A 117 8.36 -1.06 6.15
CA LYS A 117 7.01 -0.55 5.95
C LYS A 117 6.98 0.96 5.77
N ARG A 118 7.92 1.70 6.38
CA ARG A 118 8.07 3.14 6.15
C ARG A 118 8.27 3.42 4.67
N TYR A 119 9.29 2.80 4.07
CA TYR A 119 9.64 3.02 2.67
C TYR A 119 8.55 2.52 1.71
N PHE A 120 7.85 1.44 2.06
CA PHE A 120 6.71 0.97 1.28
C PHE A 120 5.56 2.00 1.29
N ILE A 121 5.32 2.64 2.44
CA ILE A 121 4.33 3.73 2.57
C ILE A 121 4.74 4.94 1.74
N GLU A 122 6.02 5.31 1.71
CA GLU A 122 6.54 6.40 0.86
C GLU A 122 6.24 6.13 -0.63
N MET A 123 6.65 4.97 -1.14
CA MET A 123 6.37 4.56 -2.52
C MET A 123 4.86 4.53 -2.80
N THR A 124 4.07 3.98 -1.88
CA THR A 124 2.61 3.90 -2.00
C THR A 124 1.96 5.28 -2.04
N TYR A 125 2.49 6.23 -1.28
CA TYR A 125 2.03 7.61 -1.27
C TYR A 125 2.33 8.30 -2.62
N LEU A 126 3.57 8.23 -3.09
CA LEU A 126 4.01 8.86 -4.33
C LEU A 126 3.28 8.28 -5.56
N ARG A 127 3.09 6.95 -5.61
CA ARG A 127 2.35 6.30 -6.70
C ARG A 127 0.83 6.35 -6.54
N GLY A 128 0.30 6.78 -5.41
CA GLY A 128 -1.13 6.67 -5.12
C GLY A 128 -1.63 5.21 -5.18
N TYR A 129 -0.78 4.25 -4.78
CA TYR A 129 -1.13 2.84 -4.76
C TYR A 129 -2.11 2.50 -3.65
N VAL A 130 -2.90 1.45 -3.85
CA VAL A 130 -3.90 0.98 -2.89
C VAL A 130 -3.92 -0.55 -2.76
N MET A 131 -4.32 -1.05 -1.60
CA MET A 131 -4.53 -2.47 -1.31
C MET A 131 -6.01 -2.72 -1.02
N LEU A 132 -6.53 -3.84 -1.49
CA LEU A 132 -7.90 -4.26 -1.20
C LEU A 132 -7.99 -4.85 0.19
N TYR A 133 -8.97 -4.40 0.98
CA TYR A 133 -9.27 -4.90 2.31
C TYR A 133 -10.67 -5.52 2.38
N PRO A 134 -10.82 -6.68 3.05
CA PRO A 134 -12.14 -7.16 3.46
C PRO A 134 -12.75 -6.22 4.51
N ASN A 135 -14.08 -6.28 4.68
CA ASN A 135 -14.81 -5.41 5.61
C ASN A 135 -16.04 -6.10 6.23
N TYR A 136 -15.90 -7.39 6.53
CA TYR A 136 -16.96 -8.18 7.13
C TYR A 136 -17.27 -7.74 8.56
N ASP A 137 -18.48 -8.03 9.01
CA ASP A 137 -18.95 -7.70 10.35
C ASP A 137 -18.06 -8.29 11.45
N HIS A 138 -18.05 -7.63 12.60
CA HIS A 138 -17.27 -8.00 13.78
C HIS A 138 -15.75 -8.15 13.54
N PHE A 139 -15.22 -7.52 12.49
CA PHE A 139 -13.83 -7.67 12.04
C PHE A 139 -13.44 -9.11 11.66
N VAL A 140 -14.41 -9.99 11.35
CA VAL A 140 -14.14 -11.37 10.93
C VAL A 140 -13.22 -11.38 9.71
N SER A 141 -12.05 -11.98 9.86
CA SER A 141 -10.97 -11.90 8.89
C SER A 141 -10.55 -13.29 8.41
N LEU A 142 -9.74 -13.30 7.36
CA LEU A 142 -9.23 -14.51 6.72
C LEU A 142 -7.82 -14.87 7.22
N SER A 143 -7.17 -13.95 7.92
CA SER A 143 -6.00 -14.16 8.77
C SER A 143 -6.19 -13.45 10.11
N THR A 144 -5.45 -13.89 11.12
CA THR A 144 -5.40 -13.24 12.44
C THR A 144 -3.97 -13.22 12.95
N ASN A 145 -3.67 -12.28 13.84
CA ASN A 145 -2.35 -12.19 14.44
C ASN A 145 -2.23 -13.17 15.62
N HIS A 146 -1.24 -14.07 15.55
CA HIS A 146 -0.83 -14.89 16.68
C HIS A 146 0.36 -14.24 17.39
N LEU A 147 0.11 -13.65 18.56
CA LEU A 147 1.18 -13.10 19.39
C LEU A 147 1.79 -14.20 20.26
N GLU A 148 3.00 -14.61 19.88
CA GLU A 148 3.84 -15.51 20.67
C GLU A 148 4.68 -14.74 21.69
N LEU A 149 5.09 -15.43 22.76
CA LEU A 149 6.07 -14.92 23.73
C LEU A 149 7.47 -15.08 23.12
N GLY A 150 8.17 -13.97 22.86
CA GLY A 150 9.51 -13.98 22.26
C GLY A 150 10.37 -12.79 22.71
N ALA A 151 11.49 -12.55 22.02
CA ALA A 151 12.54 -11.56 22.35
C ALA A 151 12.03 -10.13 22.68
N HIS A 152 10.91 -9.70 22.09
CA HIS A 152 10.31 -8.38 22.31
C HIS A 152 9.24 -8.33 23.42
N ALA A 153 8.98 -9.46 24.10
CA ALA A 153 7.89 -9.64 25.06
C ALA A 153 8.30 -10.41 26.32
N HIS A 154 9.59 -10.42 26.67
CA HIS A 154 10.02 -10.99 27.95
C HIS A 154 9.44 -10.17 29.12
N GLU A 155 8.88 -10.87 30.10
CA GLU A 155 8.38 -10.32 31.38
C GLU A 155 7.22 -9.31 31.27
N ILE A 156 6.30 -9.51 30.32
CA ILE A 156 5.05 -8.72 30.27
C ILE A 156 3.99 -9.39 31.16
N PRO A 157 3.42 -8.68 32.17
CA PRO A 157 2.29 -9.18 32.94
C PRO A 157 1.16 -9.69 32.04
N GLU A 158 0.55 -10.81 32.40
CA GLU A 158 -0.47 -11.50 31.58
C GLU A 158 -1.60 -10.56 31.13
N ARG A 159 -2.05 -9.65 32.01
CA ARG A 159 -3.04 -8.62 31.68
C ARG A 159 -2.59 -7.68 30.56
N ILE A 160 -1.32 -7.31 30.51
CA ILE A 160 -0.77 -6.45 29.45
C ILE A 160 -0.63 -7.27 28.15
N LEU A 161 -0.22 -8.54 28.24
CA LEU A 161 -0.18 -9.45 27.11
C LEU A 161 -1.58 -9.65 26.49
N ALA A 162 -2.59 -9.90 27.31
CA ALA A 162 -3.99 -10.03 26.88
C ALA A 162 -4.50 -8.76 26.19
N LYS A 163 -4.18 -7.57 26.74
CA LYS A 163 -4.49 -6.30 26.09
C LYS A 163 -3.79 -6.14 24.74
N LYS A 164 -2.51 -6.51 24.63
CA LYS A 164 -1.77 -6.47 23.36
C LYS A 164 -2.36 -7.45 22.33
N LYS A 165 -2.70 -8.67 22.75
CA LYS A 165 -3.40 -9.66 21.90
C LYS A 165 -4.71 -9.09 21.37
N ALA A 166 -5.55 -8.55 22.23
CA ALA A 166 -6.86 -7.98 21.86
C ALA A 166 -6.79 -6.81 20.85
N GLN A 167 -5.64 -6.11 20.76
CA GLN A 167 -5.46 -5.02 19.80
C GLN A 167 -5.27 -5.51 18.36
N PHE A 168 -4.67 -6.69 18.15
CA PHE A 168 -4.31 -7.18 16.80
C PHE A 168 -4.99 -8.49 16.44
N GLN A 169 -5.57 -9.19 17.42
CA GLN A 169 -6.32 -10.40 17.17
C GLN A 169 -7.73 -10.04 16.70
N VAL A 170 -8.12 -10.67 15.60
CA VAL A 170 -9.45 -10.59 15.00
C VAL A 170 -10.04 -12.00 14.91
N PRO A 171 -11.38 -12.13 14.91
CA PRO A 171 -12.03 -13.42 14.66
C PRO A 171 -11.62 -14.01 13.31
N LEU A 172 -11.40 -15.32 13.25
CA LEU A 172 -11.15 -16.03 11.99
C LEU A 172 -12.46 -16.55 11.40
N MET A 173 -12.66 -16.33 10.11
CA MET A 173 -13.83 -16.80 9.36
C MET A 173 -13.90 -18.34 9.33
N GLY A 174 -15.05 -18.89 9.71
CA GLY A 174 -15.34 -20.33 9.66
C GLY A 174 -14.61 -21.16 10.72
N VAL A 175 -14.32 -20.58 11.89
CA VAL A 175 -13.66 -21.26 13.01
C VAL A 175 -14.56 -21.14 14.26
N ASP A 176 -15.06 -22.28 14.77
CA ASP A 176 -16.14 -22.38 15.78
C ASP A 176 -16.06 -21.47 17.03
N PRO A 177 -14.90 -21.24 17.70
CA PRO A 177 -14.83 -20.32 18.84
C PRO A 177 -14.90 -18.84 18.45
N SER A 178 -14.93 -18.52 17.16
CA SER A 178 -14.96 -17.19 16.57
C SER A 178 -16.04 -17.07 15.49
N ASP A 179 -16.99 -18.02 15.46
CA ASP A 179 -18.04 -18.05 14.46
C ASP A 179 -19.14 -17.05 14.82
N TYR A 180 -19.06 -15.87 14.19
CA TYR A 180 -20.11 -14.85 14.24
C TYR A 180 -21.21 -15.10 13.20
N GLY A 181 -21.24 -16.29 12.57
CA GLY A 181 -22.13 -16.61 11.45
C GLY A 181 -21.74 -15.91 10.14
N VAL A 182 -20.55 -15.29 10.10
CA VAL A 182 -20.06 -14.54 8.95
C VAL A 182 -19.37 -15.48 7.95
N ASN A 183 -19.85 -15.44 6.72
CA ASN A 183 -19.43 -16.25 5.60
C ASN A 183 -18.75 -15.41 4.51
N LEU A 184 -18.03 -16.10 3.63
CA LEU A 184 -17.30 -15.45 2.53
C LEU A 184 -18.24 -14.67 1.57
N LEU A 185 -19.48 -15.12 1.42
CA LEU A 185 -20.47 -14.50 0.53
C LEU A 185 -21.33 -13.43 1.23
N ASP A 186 -21.03 -13.08 2.49
CA ASP A 186 -21.68 -11.96 3.19
C ASP A 186 -21.11 -10.61 2.73
N LEU A 187 -20.98 -10.49 1.41
CA LEU A 187 -20.67 -9.27 0.68
C LEU A 187 -21.97 -8.62 0.24
N PRO A 188 -21.96 -7.31 -0.04
CA PRO A 188 -23.11 -6.66 -0.64
C PRO A 188 -23.55 -7.40 -1.90
N GLN A 189 -24.81 -7.80 -1.96
CA GLN A 189 -25.39 -8.54 -3.09
C GLN A 189 -24.75 -9.93 -3.34
N GLY A 190 -23.99 -10.47 -2.38
CA GLY A 190 -23.35 -11.79 -2.49
C GLY A 190 -22.21 -11.84 -3.53
N THR A 191 -21.66 -10.71 -3.94
CA THR A 191 -20.62 -10.63 -4.98
C THR A 191 -19.61 -9.53 -4.69
N LEU A 192 -18.46 -9.59 -5.37
CA LEU A 192 -17.47 -8.52 -5.32
C LEU A 192 -17.99 -7.29 -6.09
N PRO A 193 -17.90 -6.08 -5.51
CA PRO A 193 -18.35 -4.85 -6.16
C PRO A 193 -17.55 -4.55 -7.44
N ALA A 194 -18.05 -3.60 -8.23
CA ALA A 194 -17.24 -3.03 -9.31
C ALA A 194 -16.10 -2.18 -8.74
N TRP A 195 -15.03 -1.97 -9.52
CA TRP A 195 -13.85 -1.25 -9.04
C TRP A 195 -14.18 0.18 -8.63
N GLN A 196 -14.98 0.88 -9.43
CA GLN A 196 -15.48 2.22 -9.17
C GLN A 196 -16.41 2.33 -7.95
N ASP A 197 -16.98 1.22 -7.49
CA ASP A 197 -17.86 1.19 -6.33
C ASP A 197 -17.10 0.94 -5.01
N LEU A 198 -15.80 0.64 -5.08
CA LEU A 198 -14.97 0.45 -3.89
C LEU A 198 -14.65 1.80 -3.24
N PRO A 199 -15.02 2.01 -1.97
CA PRO A 199 -14.56 3.18 -1.23
C PRO A 199 -13.03 3.16 -1.09
N ILE A 200 -12.41 4.34 -1.10
CA ILE A 200 -10.97 4.48 -0.95
C ILE A 200 -10.68 5.24 0.34
N VAL A 201 -9.73 4.71 1.12
CA VAL A 201 -9.27 5.27 2.39
C VAL A 201 -7.78 5.64 2.27
N ASP A 202 -7.43 6.87 2.61
CA ASP A 202 -6.05 7.34 2.58
C ASP A 202 -5.22 6.84 3.79
N LEU A 203 -3.93 7.18 3.82
CA LEU A 203 -3.01 6.78 4.90
C LEU A 203 -3.49 7.20 6.30
N TRP A 204 -4.28 8.27 6.41
CA TRP A 204 -4.76 8.81 7.69
C TRP A 204 -6.16 8.31 8.07
N GLY A 205 -6.74 7.40 7.28
CA GLY A 205 -8.05 6.82 7.55
C GLY A 205 -9.22 7.69 7.11
N ASN A 206 -9.00 8.65 6.23
CA ASN A 206 -10.06 9.49 5.67
C ASN A 206 -10.50 8.95 4.30
N LEU A 207 -11.73 9.24 3.90
CA LEU A 207 -12.18 8.94 2.54
C LEU A 207 -11.40 9.76 1.51
N ALA A 208 -11.09 9.13 0.38
CA ALA A 208 -10.39 9.74 -0.74
C ALA A 208 -10.91 9.19 -2.08
N SER A 209 -10.38 9.71 -3.17
CA SER A 209 -10.53 9.16 -4.52
C SER A 209 -9.16 8.76 -5.08
N LEU A 210 -9.13 7.85 -6.05
CA LEU A 210 -7.86 7.44 -6.66
C LEU A 210 -7.15 8.63 -7.33
N GLU A 211 -7.92 9.51 -7.98
CA GLU A 211 -7.40 10.75 -8.55
C GLU A 211 -6.75 11.65 -7.50
N LEU A 212 -7.38 11.83 -6.34
CA LEU A 212 -6.80 12.63 -5.25
C LEU A 212 -5.49 12.02 -4.75
N LEU A 213 -5.41 10.68 -4.62
CA LEU A 213 -4.20 10.00 -4.20
C LEU A 213 -3.05 10.18 -5.20
N LYS A 214 -3.35 10.06 -6.49
CA LYS A 214 -2.39 10.28 -7.58
C LYS A 214 -1.87 11.71 -7.60
N TRP A 215 -2.77 12.69 -7.50
CA TRP A 215 -2.43 14.11 -7.43
C TRP A 215 -1.54 14.43 -6.24
N ARG A 216 -1.88 13.94 -5.04
CA ARG A 216 -1.05 14.12 -3.83
C ARG A 216 0.35 13.55 -4.02
N GLY A 217 0.44 12.35 -4.59
CA GLY A 217 1.72 11.68 -4.85
C GLY A 217 2.59 12.45 -5.85
N ALA A 218 2.02 12.85 -6.98
CA ALA A 218 2.72 13.59 -8.03
C ALA A 218 3.16 14.99 -7.57
N TYR A 219 2.29 15.71 -6.87
CA TYR A 219 2.62 17.02 -6.31
C TYR A 219 3.72 16.90 -5.25
N ARG A 220 3.65 15.89 -4.37
CA ARG A 220 4.72 15.67 -3.40
C ARG A 220 6.03 15.28 -4.04
N HIS A 221 5.98 14.47 -5.10
CA HIS A 221 7.17 14.12 -5.88
C HIS A 221 7.87 15.38 -6.38
N GLU A 222 7.13 16.31 -7.01
CA GLU A 222 7.64 17.61 -7.45
C GLU A 222 8.26 18.45 -6.30
N GLU A 223 7.70 18.39 -5.09
CA GLU A 223 8.23 19.14 -3.95
C GLU A 223 9.53 18.58 -3.35
N VAL A 224 9.76 17.27 -3.45
CA VAL A 224 10.85 16.59 -2.73
C VAL A 224 11.96 16.09 -3.63
N THR A 225 11.78 16.18 -4.94
CA THR A 225 12.74 15.72 -5.93
C THR A 225 12.99 16.81 -6.98
N ASP A 226 14.19 16.82 -7.55
CA ASP A 226 14.57 17.74 -8.63
C ASP A 226 14.32 17.13 -10.02
N CYS A 227 13.28 16.29 -10.16
CA CYS A 227 12.98 15.60 -11.41
C CYS A 227 12.62 16.56 -12.55
N ALA A 228 13.28 16.41 -13.70
CA ALA A 228 12.86 17.08 -14.93
C ALA A 228 11.50 16.57 -15.47
N LYS A 229 11.15 15.31 -15.16
CA LYS A 229 9.91 14.66 -15.59
C LYS A 229 9.00 14.39 -14.39
N LEU A 230 7.78 14.92 -14.43
CA LEU A 230 6.77 14.69 -13.40
C LEU A 230 6.07 13.33 -13.59
N LEU A 231 5.58 12.76 -12.49
CA LEU A 231 4.86 11.49 -12.52
C LEU A 231 3.56 11.60 -13.34
N PRO A 232 3.30 10.69 -14.30
CA PRO A 232 2.10 10.75 -15.11
C PRO A 232 0.85 10.41 -14.28
N LEU A 233 -0.16 11.27 -14.41
CA LEU A 233 -1.46 11.07 -13.75
C LEU A 233 -2.39 10.19 -14.59
N GLY A 234 -2.38 10.28 -15.92
CA GLY A 234 -3.33 9.57 -16.77
C GLY A 234 -2.98 8.10 -17.05
N GLU A 235 -1.71 7.74 -16.88
CA GLU A 235 -1.19 6.46 -17.35
C GLU A 235 -1.16 5.40 -16.23
N PRO A 236 -1.19 4.10 -16.61
CA PRO A 236 -0.82 3.02 -15.71
C PRO A 236 0.56 3.26 -15.11
N SER A 237 0.79 2.76 -13.90
CA SER A 237 2.15 2.83 -13.33
C SER A 237 3.13 2.00 -14.17
N THR A 238 4.32 2.55 -14.40
CA THR A 238 5.42 1.87 -15.10
C THR A 238 6.13 0.86 -14.19
N TYR A 239 5.91 0.95 -12.87
CA TYR A 239 6.60 0.17 -11.84
C TYR A 239 8.11 0.40 -11.80
N ASP A 240 8.56 1.56 -12.27
CA ASP A 240 9.95 1.96 -12.22
C ASP A 240 10.23 2.83 -10.99
N ALA A 241 11.13 2.37 -10.12
CA ALA A 241 11.47 3.13 -8.93
C ALA A 241 12.39 4.32 -9.21
N ALA A 242 13.12 4.32 -10.33
CA ALA A 242 13.99 5.42 -10.74
C ALA A 242 13.20 6.71 -10.95
N GLU A 243 12.01 6.60 -11.55
CA GLU A 243 11.09 7.72 -11.76
C GLU A 243 10.68 8.42 -10.46
N LEU A 244 10.65 7.70 -9.32
CA LEU A 244 10.19 8.24 -8.03
C LEU A 244 11.28 9.04 -7.30
N LEU A 245 12.54 8.83 -7.65
CA LEU A 245 13.70 9.41 -6.97
C LEU A 245 14.63 10.17 -7.94
N CYS A 246 14.24 10.29 -9.21
CA CYS A 246 14.98 10.98 -10.27
C CYS A 246 16.36 10.39 -10.55
N PHE A 247 16.48 9.07 -10.43
CA PHE A 247 17.69 8.34 -10.77
C PHE A 247 17.54 7.72 -12.14
N TYR A 248 17.38 8.58 -13.16
CA TYR A 248 17.70 8.13 -14.51
C TYR A 248 19.22 8.02 -14.55
N ASP A 249 19.73 6.87 -14.95
CA ASP A 249 21.17 6.68 -15.13
C ASP A 249 21.64 7.78 -16.10
N GLU A 250 22.52 8.66 -15.62
CA GLU A 250 23.24 9.62 -16.47
C GLU A 250 24.13 8.87 -17.48
N ASP A 251 24.29 7.55 -17.30
CA ASP A 251 25.10 6.64 -18.11
C ASP A 251 24.63 6.48 -19.57
N HIS A 252 23.40 6.89 -19.92
CA HIS A 252 22.95 6.88 -21.32
C HIS A 252 23.31 8.13 -22.12
N GLU A 253 23.71 9.23 -21.46
CA GLU A 253 24.23 10.41 -22.16
C GLU A 253 25.74 10.29 -22.42
N GLU A 254 26.49 9.54 -21.61
CA GLU A 254 27.93 9.31 -21.85
C GLU A 254 28.20 8.30 -23.00
N GLU A 255 27.33 7.32 -23.25
CA GLU A 255 27.51 6.37 -24.37
C GLU A 255 27.24 6.98 -25.76
N GLU A 256 26.34 7.99 -25.87
CA GLU A 256 26.11 8.68 -27.15
C GLU A 256 27.24 9.65 -27.51
N ASP A 257 27.90 10.26 -26.51
CA ASP A 257 29.04 11.17 -26.73
C ASP A 257 30.33 10.42 -27.11
N ASP A 258 30.52 9.17 -26.64
CA ASP A 258 31.66 8.34 -27.02
C ASP A 258 31.54 7.75 -28.45
N GLU A 259 30.33 7.42 -28.94
CA GLU A 259 30.13 7.00 -30.34
C GLU A 259 30.29 8.15 -31.36
N LEU A 260 30.06 9.40 -30.94
CA LEU A 260 30.26 10.60 -31.77
C LEU A 260 31.73 11.09 -31.80
N GLY A 261 32.59 10.55 -30.94
CA GLY A 261 34.01 10.91 -30.82
C GLY A 261 34.96 10.16 -31.76
N GLU A 262 34.52 9.09 -32.43
CA GLU A 262 35.41 8.25 -33.28
C GLU A 262 35.36 8.57 -34.79
N GLU A 263 34.48 9.45 -35.26
CA GLU A 263 34.42 9.86 -36.68
C GLU A 263 34.99 11.27 -36.94
N GLU A 264 36.27 11.51 -36.64
CA GLU A 264 37.01 12.57 -37.37
C GLU A 264 38.53 12.33 -37.37
N SER A 265 39.02 11.77 -38.48
CA SER A 265 40.43 11.89 -38.89
C SER A 265 40.46 12.10 -40.40
N PRO A 266 40.56 13.35 -40.89
CA PRO A 266 40.87 13.61 -42.29
C PRO A 266 42.38 13.50 -42.49
N ASP A 267 42.76 12.58 -43.37
CA ASP A 267 44.09 12.53 -43.99
C ASP A 267 44.50 13.92 -44.51
N LEU A 268 45.67 14.40 -44.08
CA LEU A 268 46.35 15.52 -44.70
C LEU A 268 47.83 15.21 -44.93
N ALA A 269 48.15 15.22 -46.24
CA ALA A 269 49.44 15.36 -46.93
C ALA A 269 50.35 14.13 -47.09
#